data_AF-A0A8S3JAM5-F1
#
_entry.id   AF-A0A8S3JAM5-F1
#
_cell.length_a   1.000
_cell.length_b   1.000
_cell.length_c   1.000
_cell.angle_alpha   90.00
_cell.angle_beta   90.00
_cell.angle_gamma   90.00
#
_symmetry.space_group_name_H-M   'P 1'
#
loop_
_entity.id
_entity.type
_entity.pdbx_description
1 polymer ?
#
loop_
_entity_poly.entity_id
_entity_poly.type
_entity_poly.pdbx_seq_one_letter_code
_entity_poly.pdbx_strand_id
1 'polypeptide(L)'
;VMMQSCFGHHFMLVLEKQDQQFFAIVQLIGTRQQAEKFVYRLELNGNKRRLTWESTPKSIHEGIQQAILISDCLVFDGATALLFSENGNLAINVTVSLG
;
A
#
# COMPACT_ATOMS: atom_id res chain seq x y z
N VAL A 1 6.20 -3.82 9.09
CA VAL A 1 6.17 -2.42 8.62
C VAL A 1 7.42 -2.16 7.79
N MET A 2 7.27 -1.65 6.57
CA MET A 2 8.40 -1.26 5.71
C MET A 2 8.40 0.26 5.54
N MET A 3 9.58 0.87 5.57
CA MET A 3 9.76 2.32 5.45
C MET A 3 10.47 2.67 4.14
N GLN A 4 9.98 3.69 3.45
CA GLN A 4 10.57 4.26 2.24
C GLN A 4 10.81 5.75 2.46
N SER A 5 11.98 6.25 2.08
CA SER A 5 12.32 7.67 2.21
C SER A 5 12.57 8.28 0.83
N CYS A 6 11.83 9.32 0.48
CA CYS A 6 11.96 10.05 -0.79
C CYS A 6 11.32 11.44 -0.68
N PHE A 7 11.69 12.37 -1.56
CA PHE A 7 11.17 13.75 -1.55
C PHE A 7 11.32 14.50 -0.20
N GLY A 8 12.29 14.12 0.64
CA GLY A 8 12.44 14.69 1.99
C GLY A 8 11.40 14.21 3.00
N HIS A 9 10.66 13.15 2.69
CA HIS A 9 9.60 12.58 3.51
C HIS A 9 9.81 11.08 3.74
N HIS A 10 9.13 10.56 4.76
CA HIS A 10 9.11 9.14 5.10
C HIS A 10 7.71 8.56 4.88
N PHE A 11 7.65 7.48 4.11
CA PHE A 11 6.43 6.75 3.78
C PHE A 11 6.51 5.36 4.41
N MET A 12 5.38 4.90 4.94
CA MET A 12 5.25 3.63 5.62
C MET A 12 4.28 2.75 4.84
N LEU A 13 4.75 1.59 4.37
CA LEU A 13 3.87 0.54 3.89
C LEU A 13 3.36 -0.27 5.08
N VAL A 14 2.04 -0.28 5.25
CA VAL A 14 1.34 -1.08 6.24
C VAL A 14 0.59 -2.19 5.52
N LEU A 15 0.78 -3.42 5.99
CA LEU A 15 0.06 -4.60 5.55
C LEU A 15 -0.70 -5.15 6.76
N GLU A 16 -2.02 -5.05 6.72
CA GLU A 16 -2.93 -5.60 7.73
C GLU A 16 -3.59 -6.86 7.21
N LYS A 17 -3.85 -7.82 8.09
CA LYS A 17 -4.64 -9.02 7.77
C LYS A 17 -5.90 -9.00 8.61
N GLN A 18 -7.07 -9.01 7.97
CA GLN A 18 -8.37 -9.18 8.62
C GLN A 18 -9.09 -10.36 7.98
N ASP A 19 -9.53 -11.31 8.80
CA ASP A 19 -10.05 -12.61 8.37
C ASP A 19 -9.12 -13.30 7.34
N GLN A 20 -9.58 -13.46 6.10
CA GLN A 20 -8.85 -14.07 5.00
C GLN A 20 -8.37 -13.06 3.94
N GLN A 21 -8.43 -11.76 4.26
CA GLN A 21 -8.04 -10.67 3.38
C GLN A 21 -6.82 -9.93 3.90
N PHE A 22 -6.03 -9.43 2.96
CA PHE A 22 -4.88 -8.58 3.15
C PHE A 22 -5.20 -7.17 2.67
N PHE A 23 -4.81 -6.18 3.46
CA PHE A 23 -5.01 -4.76 3.19
C PHE A 23 -3.66 -4.07 3.19
N ALA A 24 -3.25 -3.53 2.04
CA ALA A 24 -1.98 -2.84 1.89
C ALA A 24 -2.21 -1.35 1.61
N ILE A 25 -1.64 -0.50 2.46
CA ILE A 25 -1.82 0.96 2.42
C ILE A 25 -0.49 1.67 2.70
N VAL A 26 -0.29 2.82 2.05
CA VAL A 26 0.86 3.68 2.32
C VAL A 26 0.43 4.87 3.17
N GLN A 27 1.16 5.12 4.26
CA GLN A 27 1.03 6.32 5.07
C GLN A 27 2.23 7.25 4.88
N LEU A 28 2.00 8.57 4.90
CA LEU A 28 3.03 9.59 5.01
C LEU A 28 3.20 9.96 6.49
N ILE A 29 4.44 9.95 6.98
CA ILE A 29 4.83 10.63 8.23
C ILE A 29 4.85 12.14 7.96
N GLY A 30 3.68 12.76 8.12
CA GLY A 30 3.42 14.16 7.78
C GLY A 30 1.95 14.51 7.91
N THR A 31 1.58 15.75 7.60
CA THR A 31 0.19 16.22 7.63
C THR A 31 -0.61 15.73 6.42
N ARG A 32 -1.94 15.80 6.50
CA ARG A 32 -2.83 15.51 5.36
C ARG A 32 -2.50 16.38 4.14
N GLN A 33 -2.28 17.68 4.34
CA GLN A 33 -1.92 18.61 3.27
C GLN A 33 -0.58 18.27 2.61
N GLN A 34 0.37 17.71 3.37
CA GLN A 34 1.61 17.20 2.78
C GLN A 34 1.35 15.92 1.98
N ALA A 35 0.46 15.04 2.47
CA ALA A 35 0.13 13.78 1.82
C ALA A 35 -0.55 13.98 0.46
N GLU A 36 -1.42 14.98 0.35
CA GLU A 36 -2.12 15.40 -0.88
C GLU A 36 -1.18 15.77 -2.04
N LYS A 37 0.12 16.00 -1.78
CA LYS A 37 1.13 16.29 -2.82
C LYS A 37 1.68 15.05 -3.51
N PHE A 38 1.32 13.86 -3.03
CA PHE A 38 1.91 12.61 -3.47
C PHE A 38 0.85 11.63 -3.95
N VAL A 39 1.26 10.77 -4.86
CA VAL A 39 0.54 9.55 -5.25
C VAL A 39 1.47 8.38 -4.98
N TYR A 40 0.94 7.31 -4.40
CA TYR A 40 1.63 6.04 -4.30
C TYR A 40 0.99 5.02 -5.23
N ARG A 41 1.80 4.11 -5.77
CA ARG A 41 1.38 2.91 -6.49
C ARG A 41 1.88 1.68 -5.76
N LEU A 42 0.97 0.77 -5.45
CA LEU A 42 1.28 -0.60 -5.03
C LEU A 42 1.09 -1.53 -6.21
N GLU A 43 2.04 -2.44 -6.39
CA GLU A 43 1.98 -3.40 -7.49
C GLU A 43 2.41 -4.79 -7.04
N LEU A 44 1.57 -5.79 -7.32
CA LEU A 44 1.91 -7.20 -7.24
C LEU A 44 2.21 -7.69 -8.65
N ASN A 45 3.37 -8.32 -8.83
CA ASN A 45 3.80 -8.87 -10.11
C ASN A 45 3.94 -10.38 -10.02
N GLY A 46 3.40 -11.07 -11.02
CA GLY A 46 3.52 -12.51 -11.16
C GLY A 46 3.65 -12.87 -12.64
N ASN A 47 3.79 -14.16 -12.94
CA ASN A 47 3.94 -14.62 -14.32
C ASN A 47 2.78 -14.13 -15.20
N LYS A 48 3.06 -13.17 -16.08
CA LYS A 48 2.11 -12.48 -16.98
C LYS A 48 0.91 -11.85 -16.27
N ARG A 49 1.04 -11.56 -14.97
CA ARG A 49 -0.02 -10.96 -14.15
C ARG A 49 0.52 -9.73 -13.46
N ARG A 50 -0.33 -8.73 -13.34
CA ARG A 50 -0.06 -7.50 -12.61
C ARG A 50 -1.33 -7.03 -11.93
N LEU A 51 -1.28 -6.78 -10.64
CA LEU A 51 -2.33 -6.11 -9.88
C LEU A 51 -1.78 -4.78 -9.38
N THR A 52 -2.48 -3.68 -9.67
CA THR A 52 -2.01 -2.33 -9.38
C THR A 52 -3.09 -1.57 -8.62
N TRP A 53 -2.68 -0.81 -7.59
CA TRP A 53 -3.51 0.14 -6.88
C TRP A 53 -2.77 1.47 -6.74
N GLU A 54 -3.45 2.58 -7.03
CA GLU A 54 -2.90 3.92 -6.92
C GLU A 54 -3.82 4.80 -6.09
N SER A 55 -3.25 5.57 -5.15
CA SER A 55 -4.01 6.53 -4.34
C SER A 55 -3.07 7.56 -3.70
N THR A 56 -3.64 8.54 -3.02
CA THR A 56 -2.91 9.48 -2.17
C THR A 56 -2.55 8.79 -0.84
N PRO A 57 -1.31 8.90 -0.34
CA PRO A 57 -0.95 8.30 0.94
C PRO A 57 -1.78 8.90 2.07
N LYS A 58 -2.11 8.12 3.11
CA LYS A 58 -2.82 8.66 4.28
C LYS A 58 -1.83 9.36 5.21
N SER A 59 -2.24 10.44 5.87
CA SER A 59 -1.42 10.95 6.96
C SER A 59 -1.39 9.94 8.12
N ILE A 60 -0.26 9.80 8.80
CA ILE A 60 -0.22 9.01 10.06
C ILE A 60 -1.22 9.53 11.12
N HIS A 61 -1.62 10.80 11.05
CA HIS A 61 -2.60 11.40 11.95
C HIS A 61 -4.03 10.91 11.71
N GLU A 62 -4.34 10.43 10.50
CA GLU A 62 -5.66 9.91 10.13
C GLU A 62 -5.81 8.42 10.49
N GLY A 63 -4.70 7.73 10.78
CA GLY A 63 -4.69 6.28 10.95
C GLY A 63 -5.04 5.52 9.66
N ILE A 64 -5.32 4.22 9.78
CA ILE A 64 -5.66 3.33 8.64
C ILE A 64 -7.00 2.61 8.79
N GLN A 65 -7.59 2.59 9.97
CA GLN A 65 -8.78 1.79 10.28
C GLN A 65 -9.97 2.14 9.38
N GLN A 66 -10.25 3.44 9.21
CA GLN A 66 -11.33 3.88 8.33
C GLN A 66 -11.07 3.52 6.87
N ALA A 67 -9.83 3.61 6.41
CA ALA A 67 -9.45 3.25 5.03
C ALA A 67 -9.63 1.74 4.78
N ILE A 68 -9.28 0.91 5.76
CA ILE A 68 -9.52 -0.54 5.70
C ILE A 68 -11.03 -0.84 5.70
N LEU A 69 -11.79 -0.23 6.61
CA LEU A 69 -13.24 -0.45 6.75
C LEU A 69 -14.01 -0.21 5.44
N ILE A 70 -13.63 0.82 4.68
CA ILE A 70 -14.29 1.15 3.40
C ILE A 70 -13.54 0.62 2.17
N SER A 71 -12.49 -0.19 2.37
CA SER A 71 -11.64 -0.73 1.30
C SER A 71 -10.99 0.34 0.41
N ASP A 72 -10.61 1.50 0.97
CA ASP A 72 -9.81 2.54 0.31
C ASP A 72 -8.31 2.23 0.42
N CYS A 73 -7.92 1.05 -0.08
CA CYS A 73 -6.55 0.55 -0.15
C CYS A 73 -6.47 -0.68 -1.08
N LEU A 74 -5.27 -1.22 -1.30
CA LEU A 74 -5.13 -2.47 -2.03
C LEU A 74 -5.64 -3.63 -1.16
N VAL A 75 -6.70 -4.30 -1.62
CA VAL A 75 -7.28 -5.48 -0.96
C VAL A 75 -7.11 -6.71 -1.81
N PHE A 76 -6.66 -7.81 -1.21
CA PHE A 76 -6.54 -9.11 -1.89
C PHE A 76 -6.67 -10.27 -0.90
N ASP A 77 -7.09 -11.44 -1.38
CA ASP A 77 -7.25 -12.65 -0.56
C ASP A 77 -6.02 -13.58 -0.67
N GLY A 78 -6.07 -14.69 0.07
CA GLY A 78 -5.01 -15.70 0.01
C GLY A 78 -4.82 -16.34 -1.37
N ALA A 79 -5.90 -16.54 -2.14
CA ALA A 79 -5.81 -17.07 -3.48
C ALA A 79 -5.06 -16.11 -4.42
N THR A 80 -5.35 -14.82 -4.32
CA THR A 80 -4.65 -13.76 -5.05
C THR A 80 -3.19 -13.69 -4.62
N ALA A 81 -2.89 -13.70 -3.31
CA ALA A 81 -1.53 -13.71 -2.82
C ALA A 81 -0.70 -14.87 -3.40
N LEU A 82 -1.29 -16.07 -3.49
CA LEU A 82 -0.64 -17.25 -4.07
C LEU A 82 -0.30 -17.04 -5.55
N LEU A 83 -1.21 -16.45 -6.35
CA LEU A 83 -0.98 -16.16 -7.77
C LEU A 83 0.19 -15.20 -8.03
N PHE A 84 0.52 -14.36 -7.06
CA PHE A 84 1.56 -13.34 -7.14
C PHE A 84 2.81 -13.66 -6.30
N SER A 85 2.84 -14.80 -5.61
CA SER A 85 3.99 -15.18 -4.78
C SER A 85 4.99 -16.06 -5.52
N GLU A 86 6.26 -15.89 -5.20
CA GLU A 86 7.35 -16.76 -5.65
C GLU A 86 7.99 -17.41 -4.43
N ASN A 87 8.03 -18.75 -4.39
CA ASN A 87 8.55 -19.53 -3.26
C ASN A 87 7.92 -19.15 -1.90
N GLY A 88 6.62 -18.80 -1.90
CA GLY A 88 5.89 -18.38 -0.70
C GLY A 88 6.13 -16.93 -0.27
N ASN A 89 6.95 -16.17 -1.02
CA ASN A 89 7.19 -14.75 -0.75
C ASN A 89 6.35 -13.90 -1.70
N LEU A 90 5.54 -12.99 -1.14
CA LEU A 90 4.81 -11.98 -1.89
C LEU A 90 5.61 -10.68 -1.93
N ALA A 91 6.03 -10.27 -3.12
CA ALA A 91 6.66 -8.97 -3.33
C ALA A 91 5.60 -7.90 -3.63
N ILE A 92 5.66 -6.79 -2.89
CA ILE A 92 4.83 -5.60 -3.13
C ILE A 92 5.76 -4.48 -3.56
N ASN A 93 5.67 -4.09 -4.83
CA ASN A 93 6.42 -2.94 -5.33
C ASN A 93 5.71 -1.66 -4.91
N VAL A 94 6.48 -0.71 -4.37
CA VAL A 94 5.98 0.60 -3.94
C VAL A 94 6.66 1.69 -4.76
N THR A 95 5.86 2.47 -5.50
CA THR A 95 6.33 3.69 -6.17
C THR A 95 5.66 4.88 -5.52
N VAL A 96 6.42 5.94 -5.25
CA VAL A 96 5.89 7.23 -4.81
C VAL A 96 6.27 8.28 -5.84
N SER A 97 5.31 9.11 -6.23
CA SER A 97 5.50 10.24 -7.15
C SER A 97 4.82 11.49 -6.63
N LEU A 98 5.17 12.63 -7.20
CA LEU A 98 4.39 13.86 -7.03
C LEU A 98 3.05 13.71 -7.76
N GLY A 99 1.97 14.18 -7.13
CA GLY A 99 0.62 14.21 -7.69
C GLY A 99 0.34 15.42 -8.55
#